data_AF-A0A497J3U8-F1
#
_entry.id   AF-A0A497J3U8-F1
#
_cell.length_a   1.000
_cell.length_b   1.000
_cell.length_c   1.000
_cell.angle_alpha   90.00
_cell.angle_beta   90.00
_cell.angle_gamma   90.00
#
_symmetry.space_group_name_H-M   'P 1'
#
loop_
_entity.id
_entity.type
_entity.pdbx_description
1 polymer ?
#
loop_
_entity_poly.entity_id
_entity_poly.type
_entity_poly.pdbx_seq_one_letter_code
_entity_poly.pdbx_strand_id
1 'polypeptide(L)'
;MKFRLLDVLVCPKCNGYPLVLLNYTTETIETQKKPRAVLCKKFCGMKGKSPSKVDLNDCETCLSIEVVAGELVCKSCGARYGIYKGVPSFLIG
;
A
#
# COMPACT_ATOMS: atom_id res chain seq x y z
N MET A 1 -6.48 2.01 5.36
CA MET A 1 -5.64 0.95 4.72
C MET A 1 -4.16 1.23 4.95
N LYS A 2 -3.37 0.24 5.36
CA LYS A 2 -1.91 0.39 5.47
C LYS A 2 -1.20 0.27 4.12
N PHE A 3 -0.21 1.13 3.86
CA PHE A 3 0.67 1.03 2.67
C PHE A 3 1.38 -0.31 2.55
N ARG A 4 1.70 -0.96 3.68
CA ARG A 4 2.34 -2.28 3.70
C ARG A 4 1.53 -3.35 2.96
N LEU A 5 0.21 -3.21 2.85
CA LEU A 5 -0.61 -4.18 2.11
C LEU A 5 -0.24 -4.23 0.61
N LEU A 6 0.33 -3.16 0.04
CA LEU A 6 0.82 -3.14 -1.34
C LEU A 6 2.00 -4.10 -1.59
N ASP A 7 2.64 -4.59 -0.53
CA ASP A 7 3.70 -5.62 -0.60
C ASP A 7 3.15 -7.02 -0.96
N VAL A 8 1.85 -7.24 -0.75
CA VAL A 8 1.20 -8.55 -0.89
C VAL A 8 -0.01 -8.54 -1.79
N LEU A 9 -0.64 -7.38 -2.01
CA LEU A 9 -1.82 -7.26 -2.86
C LEU A 9 -1.45 -7.48 -4.33
N VAL A 10 -2.18 -8.38 -4.96
CA VAL A 10 -2.14 -8.66 -6.40
C VAL A 10 -3.46 -8.23 -7.03
N CYS A 11 -3.43 -7.93 -8.32
CA CYS A 11 -4.65 -7.65 -9.08
C CYS A 11 -5.57 -8.88 -9.10
N PRO A 12 -6.79 -8.82 -8.56
CA PRO A 12 -7.69 -9.98 -8.54
C PRO A 12 -8.17 -10.38 -9.94
N LYS A 13 -8.05 -9.51 -10.95
CA LYS A 13 -8.42 -9.82 -12.35
C LYS A 13 -7.37 -10.63 -13.09
N CYS A 14 -6.07 -10.42 -12.83
CA CYS A 14 -4.99 -11.03 -13.63
C CYS A 14 -3.76 -11.46 -12.84
N ASN A 15 -3.79 -11.39 -11.51
CA ASN A 15 -2.67 -11.64 -10.60
C ASN A 15 -1.43 -10.74 -10.81
N GLY A 16 -1.55 -9.64 -11.57
CA GLY A 16 -0.48 -8.67 -11.78
C GLY A 16 -0.04 -8.01 -10.47
N TYR A 17 1.28 -7.81 -10.33
CA TYR A 17 1.92 -7.23 -9.15
C TYR A 17 3.06 -6.28 -9.57
N PRO A 18 3.27 -5.15 -8.86
CA PRO A 18 2.44 -4.63 -7.77
C PRO A 18 1.21 -3.86 -8.28
N LEU A 19 0.19 -3.73 -7.43
CA LEU A 19 -0.83 -2.69 -7.61
C LEU A 19 -0.25 -1.33 -7.22
N VAL A 20 -0.50 -0.30 -8.04
CA VAL A 20 0.00 1.06 -7.83
C VAL A 20 -1.09 1.93 -7.25
N LEU A 21 -0.81 2.60 -6.12
CA LEU A 21 -1.73 3.54 -5.50
C LEU A 21 -1.60 4.94 -6.12
N LEU A 22 -2.71 5.52 -6.56
CA LEU A 22 -2.80 6.85 -7.16
C LEU A 22 -3.92 7.68 -6.50
N ASN A 23 -3.83 9.01 -6.63
CA ASN A 23 -4.86 9.98 -6.22
C ASN A 23 -5.41 9.74 -4.81
N TYR A 24 -4.53 9.46 -3.86
CA TYR A 24 -4.92 8.99 -2.54
C TYR A 24 -4.82 10.08 -1.49
N THR A 25 -5.62 9.95 -0.44
CA THR A 25 -5.54 10.76 0.78
C THR A 25 -5.17 9.87 1.96
N THR A 26 -4.50 10.47 2.94
CA THR A 26 -4.04 9.76 4.13
C THR A 26 -4.44 10.49 5.40
N GLU A 27 -4.59 9.72 6.47
CA GLU A 27 -4.70 10.21 7.83
C GLU A 27 -3.54 9.69 8.67
N THR A 28 -3.10 10.51 9.64
CA THR A 28 -2.13 10.11 10.65
C THR A 28 -2.86 9.51 11.84
N ILE A 29 -2.39 8.37 12.31
CA ILE A 29 -2.88 7.70 13.51
C ILE A 29 -1.76 7.55 14.53
N GLU A 30 -2.12 7.55 15.81
CA GLU A 30 -1.15 7.23 16.86
C GLU A 30 -0.76 5.76 16.79
N THR A 31 0.55 5.50 16.78
CA THR A 31 1.10 4.15 16.91
C THR A 31 2.18 4.16 17.98
N GLN A 32 2.09 3.20 18.91
CA GLN A 32 3.12 2.98 19.93
C GLN A 32 4.17 1.95 19.50
N LYS A 33 4.01 1.36 18.30
CA LYS A 33 4.87 0.27 17.81
C LYS A 33 6.02 0.80 16.97
N LYS A 34 7.24 0.68 17.49
CA LYS A 34 8.48 0.90 16.74
C LYS A 34 8.90 -0.37 15.99
N PRO A 35 9.17 -0.29 14.67
CA PRO A 35 9.64 -1.44 13.91
C PRO A 35 11.07 -1.80 14.31
N ARG A 36 11.34 -3.09 14.52
CA ARG A 36 12.68 -3.62 14.80
C ARG A 36 13.45 -4.02 13.54
N ALA A 37 12.76 -4.08 12.41
CA ALA A 37 13.28 -4.45 11.10
C ALA A 37 12.41 -3.82 10.01
N VAL A 38 12.93 -3.74 8.78
CA VAL A 38 12.14 -3.38 7.60
C VAL A 38 11.01 -4.38 7.44
N LEU A 39 9.78 -3.88 7.31
CA LEU A 39 8.57 -4.69 7.40
C LEU A 39 8.13 -5.32 6.07
N CYS A 40 8.39 -4.66 4.94
CA CYS A 40 8.02 -5.15 3.61
C CYS A 40 9.06 -6.16 3.09
N LYS A 41 8.64 -7.15 2.30
CA LYS A 41 9.52 -8.21 1.78
C LYS A 41 9.86 -8.04 0.30
N LYS A 42 8.91 -7.59 -0.52
CA LYS A 42 9.02 -7.47 -1.99
C LYS A 42 8.95 -6.03 -2.47
N PHE A 43 8.07 -5.21 -1.90
CA PHE A 43 7.83 -3.83 -2.33
C PHE A 43 7.38 -2.95 -1.17
N CYS A 44 8.02 -1.79 -1.01
CA CYS A 44 7.56 -0.77 -0.07
C CYS A 44 6.51 0.13 -0.74
N GLY A 45 5.24 -0.08 -0.38
CA GLY A 45 4.10 0.66 -0.93
C GLY A 45 4.16 2.18 -0.72
N MET A 46 4.70 2.65 0.42
CA MET A 46 4.77 4.09 0.75
C MET A 46 5.85 4.81 -0.07
N LYS A 47 6.98 4.14 -0.32
CA LYS A 47 8.12 4.73 -1.04
C LYS A 47 8.19 4.34 -2.52
N GLY A 48 7.35 3.41 -2.97
CA GLY A 48 7.33 2.94 -4.35
C GLY A 48 8.61 2.21 -4.81
N LYS A 49 9.36 1.59 -3.89
CA LYS A 49 10.68 1.00 -4.19
C LYS A 49 10.94 -0.32 -3.43
N SER A 50 12.03 -0.99 -3.79
CA SER A 50 12.50 -2.20 -3.09
C SER A 50 12.70 -1.94 -1.59
N PRO A 51 12.30 -2.87 -0.69
CA PRO A 51 12.56 -2.76 0.75
C PRO A 51 14.04 -2.63 1.12
N SER A 52 14.96 -3.10 0.27
CA SER A 52 16.42 -2.94 0.49
C SER A 52 16.91 -1.48 0.43
N LYS A 53 16.06 -0.54 -0.04
CA LYS A 53 16.36 0.89 -0.14
C LYS A 53 15.53 1.72 0.86
N VAL A 54 15.04 1.10 1.93
CA VAL A 54 14.10 1.69 2.90
C VAL A 54 14.66 1.50 4.31
N ASP A 55 14.55 2.53 5.13
CA ASP A 55 15.11 2.53 6.49
C ASP A 55 14.04 2.30 7.56
N LEU A 56 14.46 2.10 8.81
CA LEU A 56 13.53 1.87 9.94
C LEU A 56 12.62 3.08 10.21
N ASN A 57 13.13 4.30 10.08
CA ASN A 57 12.33 5.53 10.24
C ASN A 57 11.20 5.62 9.20
N ASP A 58 11.44 5.13 7.97
CA ASP A 58 10.40 5.07 6.95
C ASP A 58 9.30 4.08 7.36
N CYS A 59 9.66 2.95 7.96
CA CYS A 59 8.69 1.99 8.47
C CYS A 59 7.90 2.54 9.66
N GLU A 60 8.54 3.29 10.57
CA GLU A 60 7.87 3.93 11.70
C GLU A 60 6.83 4.94 11.20
N THR A 61 7.23 5.80 10.27
CA THR A 61 6.32 6.76 9.60
C THR A 61 5.17 6.03 8.90
N CYS A 62 5.47 4.97 8.15
CA CYS A 62 4.49 4.16 7.42
C CYS A 62 3.44 3.52 8.35
N LEU A 63 3.84 3.10 9.56
CA LEU A 63 2.90 2.54 10.54
C LEU A 63 1.92 3.58 11.09
N SER A 64 2.34 4.84 11.18
CA SER A 64 1.53 5.96 11.65
C SER A 64 0.59 6.54 10.60
N ILE A 65 0.61 6.05 9.36
CA ILE A 65 -0.20 6.61 8.27
C ILE A 65 -1.19 5.56 7.75
N GLU A 66 -2.40 6.00 7.44
CA GLU A 66 -3.46 5.21 6.81
C GLU A 66 -3.96 5.87 5.54
N VAL A 67 -4.03 5.12 4.45
CA VAL A 67 -4.73 5.52 3.23
C VAL A 67 -6.23 5.40 3.48
N VAL A 68 -6.96 6.50 3.35
CA VAL A 68 -8.42 6.56 3.61
C VAL A 68 -9.26 6.66 2.35
N ALA A 69 -8.73 7.26 1.29
CA ALA A 69 -9.30 7.22 -0.05
C ALA A 69 -8.21 7.15 -1.12
N GLY A 70 -8.55 6.71 -2.32
CA GLY A 70 -7.62 6.64 -3.45
C GLY A 70 -8.00 5.56 -4.46
N GLU A 71 -7.09 5.23 -5.37
CA GLU A 71 -7.29 4.20 -6.39
C GLU A 71 -6.07 3.28 -6.49
N LEU A 72 -6.29 1.97 -6.54
CA LEU A 72 -5.28 0.98 -6.89
C LEU A 72 -5.39 0.65 -8.38
N VAL A 73 -4.28 0.74 -9.10
CA VAL A 73 -4.22 0.49 -10.54
C VAL A 73 -3.28 -0.68 -10.84
N CYS A 74 -3.77 -1.66 -11.57
CA CYS A 74 -2.95 -2.75 -12.11
C CYS A 74 -2.24 -2.29 -13.38
N LYS A 75 -0.90 -2.29 -13.37
CA LYS A 75 -0.11 -1.95 -14.57
C LYS A 75 -0.15 -3.04 -15.66
N SER A 76 -0.50 -4.28 -15.30
CA SER A 76 -0.52 -5.42 -16.23
C SER A 76 -1.79 -5.47 -17.09
N CYS A 77 -2.97 -5.18 -16.51
CA CYS A 77 -4.26 -5.26 -17.24
C CYS A 77 -5.08 -3.96 -17.23
N GLY A 78 -4.59 -2.90 -16.58
CA GLY A 78 -5.26 -1.61 -16.51
C GLY A 78 -6.46 -1.53 -15.56
N ALA A 79 -6.81 -2.61 -14.85
CA ALA A 79 -7.89 -2.60 -13.88
C ALA A 79 -7.66 -1.58 -12.75
N ARG A 80 -8.75 -0.98 -12.28
CA ARG A 80 -8.76 0.07 -11.25
C ARG A 80 -9.69 -0.33 -10.12
N TYR A 81 -9.25 -0.11 -8.88
CA TYR A 81 -9.99 -0.47 -7.67
C TYR A 81 -10.01 0.73 -6.72
N GLY A 82 -11.20 1.25 -6.43
CA GLY A 82 -11.37 2.38 -5.52
C GLY A 82 -11.10 2.00 -4.06
N ILE A 83 -10.60 2.95 -3.28
CA ILE A 83 -10.49 2.86 -1.82
C ILE A 83 -11.45 3.90 -1.22
N TYR A 84 -12.33 3.44 -0.34
CA TYR A 84 -13.26 4.30 0.40
C TYR A 84 -13.22 3.96 1.89
N LYS A 85 -13.07 4.98 2.74
CA LYS A 85 -12.91 4.82 4.21
C LYS A 85 -11.86 3.76 4.58
N GLY A 86 -10.76 3.74 3.82
CA GLY A 86 -9.65 2.81 4.02
C GLY A 86 -9.91 1.36 3.61
N VAL A 87 -11.01 1.08 2.90
CA VAL A 87 -11.38 -0.24 2.38
C VAL A 87 -11.25 -0.25 0.85
N PRO A 88 -10.33 -1.05 0.27
CA PRO A 88 -10.27 -1.28 -1.16
C PRO A 88 -11.46 -2.12 -1.66
N SER A 89 -12.12 -1.68 -2.72
CA SER A 89 -13.17 -2.43 -3.41
C SER A 89 -12.58 -3.23 -4.58
N PHE A 90 -12.43 -4.53 -4.39
CA PHE A 90 -11.91 -5.47 -5.40
C PHE A 90 -13.01 -6.18 -6.20
N LEU A 91 -14.19 -5.57 -6.32
CA LEU A 91 -15.28 -6.12 -7.11
C LEU A 91 -14.85 -6.18 -8.59
N ILE A 92 -15.02 -7.35 -9.20
CA ILE A 92 -14.81 -7.58 -10.63
C ILE A 92 -16.20 -7.67 -11.26
N GLY A 93 -16.51 -6.74 -12.16
CA GLY A 93 -17.68 -6.79 -13.04
C GLY A 93 -17.38 -7.53 -14.32
#